data_AF-A0A7Y0SNC2-F1
#
_entry.id   AF-A0A7Y0SNC2-F1
#
_cell.length_a   1.000
_cell.length_b   1.000
_cell.length_c   1.000
_cell.angle_alpha   90.00
_cell.angle_beta   90.00
_cell.angle_gamma   90.00
#
_symmetry.space_group_name_H-M   'P 1'
#
loop_
_entity.id
_entity.type
_entity.pdbx_description
1 polymer ?
#
loop_
_entity_poly.entity_id
_entity_poly.type
_entity_poly.pdbx_seq_one_letter_code
_entity_poly.pdbx_strand_id
1 'polypeptide(L)'
;SDSRGTIYHEHGIDLKLLKQLKEVKRASLEEYLETYPEAEYTPEGDYPNEGHAVWRYQADAAFPCATQNELTSDDALALIENGCILISEGANMPTTRDAANIIVDSDIAYGPAKAANAGG
;
A
#
# COMPACT_ATOMS: atom_id res chain seq x y z
N SER A 1 2.89 -3.02 3.62
CA SER A 1 2.95 -4.44 3.22
C SER A 1 4.39 -4.88 3.11
N ASP A 2 4.63 -6.18 2.99
CA ASP A 2 5.88 -6.80 2.55
C ASP A 2 5.58 -7.94 1.56
N SER A 3 6.58 -8.74 1.20
CA SER A 3 6.40 -9.86 0.26
C SER A 3 5.58 -11.03 0.81
N ARG A 4 5.17 -11.00 2.09
CA ARG A 4 4.41 -12.07 2.74
C ARG A 4 2.98 -11.65 3.08
N GLY A 5 2.71 -10.34 3.16
CA GLY A 5 1.37 -9.86 3.48
C GLY A 5 1.29 -8.37 3.78
N THR A 6 0.12 -7.97 4.26
CA THR A 6 -0.22 -6.61 4.65
C THR A 6 -0.63 -6.60 6.12
N ILE A 7 -0.21 -5.55 6.83
CA ILE A 7 -0.69 -5.24 8.17
C ILE A 7 -1.54 -3.98 8.10
N TYR A 8 -2.71 -4.02 8.71
CA TYR A 8 -3.60 -2.89 8.93
C TYR A 8 -3.74 -2.67 10.44
N HIS A 9 -3.69 -1.42 10.86
CA HIS A 9 -3.89 -1.06 12.26
C HIS A 9 -4.72 0.22 12.29
N GLU A 10 -5.96 0.11 12.75
CA GLU A 10 -6.94 1.20 12.75
C GLU A 10 -6.41 2.44 13.53
N HIS A 11 -5.64 2.21 14.59
CA HIS A 11 -5.03 3.28 15.40
C HIS A 11 -3.71 3.83 14.82
N GLY A 12 -3.28 3.34 13.64
CA GLY A 12 -2.07 3.76 12.95
C GLY A 12 -0.84 2.92 13.29
N ILE A 13 0.05 2.74 12.32
CA ILE A 13 1.24 1.88 12.46
C ILE A 13 2.26 2.47 13.44
N ASP A 14 2.70 1.67 14.41
CA ASP A 14 3.83 1.99 15.29
C ASP A 14 5.14 1.87 14.51
N LEU A 15 5.65 3.02 14.09
CA LEU A 15 6.88 3.13 13.31
C LEU A 15 8.11 2.59 14.07
N LYS A 16 8.18 2.75 15.40
CA LYS A 16 9.34 2.28 16.18
C LYS A 16 9.36 0.76 16.20
N LEU A 17 8.21 0.14 16.47
CA LEU A 17 8.08 -1.30 16.43
C LEU A 17 8.35 -1.85 15.03
N LEU A 18 7.77 -1.23 13.99
CA LEU A 18 7.99 -1.65 12.60
C LEU A 18 9.47 -1.64 12.22
N LYS A 19 10.20 -0.58 12.57
CA LYS A 19 11.66 -0.50 12.33
C LYS A 19 12.41 -1.59 13.08
N GLN A 20 12.08 -1.83 14.35
CA GLN A 20 12.70 -2.91 15.12
C GLN A 20 12.47 -4.28 14.47
N LEU A 21 11.25 -4.55 14.01
CA LEU A 21 10.89 -5.80 13.34
C LEU A 21 11.66 -5.96 12.02
N LYS A 22 11.68 -4.93 11.16
CA LYS A 22 12.23 -5.04 9.80
C LYS A 22 13.73 -4.81 9.69
N GLU A 23 14.28 -3.85 10.41
CA GLU A 23 15.69 -3.47 10.29
C GLU A 23 16.59 -4.27 11.23
N VAL A 24 16.11 -4.65 12.42
CA VAL A 24 16.90 -5.35 13.44
C VAL A 24 16.60 -6.85 13.46
N LYS A 25 15.34 -7.22 13.67
CA LYS A 25 14.94 -8.63 13.82
C LYS A 25 14.81 -9.38 12.49
N ARG A 26 14.57 -8.65 11.39
CA ARG A 26 14.22 -9.21 10.06
C ARG A 26 12.99 -10.15 10.14
N ALA A 27 12.03 -9.73 10.95
CA ALA A 27 10.82 -10.45 11.32
C ALA A 27 9.70 -10.33 10.27
N SER A 28 8.71 -11.22 10.38
CA SER A 28 7.43 -11.11 9.63
C SER A 28 6.64 -9.88 10.10
N LEU A 29 5.78 -9.32 9.25
CA LEU A 29 4.80 -8.32 9.71
C LEU A 29 3.79 -8.92 10.69
N GLU A 30 3.53 -10.22 10.62
CA GLU A 30 2.66 -10.94 11.55
C GLU A 30 3.12 -10.82 13.01
N GLU A 31 4.43 -10.72 13.27
CA GLU A 31 4.98 -10.50 14.63
C GLU A 31 4.55 -9.15 15.24
N TYR A 32 4.05 -8.21 14.42
CA TYR A 32 3.45 -6.97 14.92
C TYR A 32 2.24 -7.25 15.83
N LEU A 33 1.51 -8.34 15.56
CA LEU A 33 0.33 -8.76 16.34
C LEU A 33 0.69 -9.19 17.77
N GLU A 34 1.95 -9.53 18.06
CA GLU A 34 2.38 -9.84 19.43
C GLU A 34 2.29 -8.62 20.35
N THR A 35 2.46 -7.42 19.79
CA THR A 35 2.36 -6.15 20.53
C THR A 35 0.98 -5.51 20.39
N TYR A 36 0.38 -5.61 19.19
CA TYR A 36 -0.94 -5.06 18.88
C TYR A 36 -1.85 -6.17 18.33
N PRO A 37 -2.44 -7.02 19.21
CA PRO A 37 -3.32 -8.11 18.80
C PRO A 37 -4.60 -7.66 18.09
N GLU A 38 -4.96 -6.38 18.23
CA GLU A 38 -6.09 -5.72 17.56
C GLU A 38 -5.80 -5.32 16.10
N ALA A 39 -4.54 -5.33 15.67
CA ALA A 39 -4.20 -5.11 14.28
C ALA A 39 -4.58 -6.33 13.42
N GLU A 40 -4.72 -6.11 12.13
CA GLU A 40 -5.14 -7.14 11.17
C GLU A 40 -3.99 -7.45 10.22
N TYR A 41 -3.54 -8.70 10.22
CA TYR A 41 -2.56 -9.19 9.24
C TYR A 41 -3.28 -10.04 8.18
N THR A 42 -3.11 -9.66 6.91
CA THR A 42 -3.59 -10.42 5.75
C THR A 42 -2.39 -11.00 5.01
N PRO A 43 -2.19 -12.32 4.98
CA PRO A 43 -1.12 -12.92 4.20
C PRO A 43 -1.38 -12.77 2.70
N GLU A 44 -0.32 -12.77 1.89
CA GLU A 44 -0.40 -12.58 0.43
C GLU A 44 -1.26 -13.65 -0.26
N GLY A 45 -1.25 -14.89 0.24
CA GLY A 45 -2.12 -15.95 -0.27
C GLY A 45 -3.62 -15.71 -0.05
N ASP A 46 -4.00 -14.79 0.83
CA ASP A 46 -5.39 -14.41 1.11
C ASP A 46 -5.77 -13.09 0.43
N TYR A 47 -4.92 -12.56 -0.46
CA TYR A 47 -5.26 -11.38 -1.25
C TYR A 47 -6.41 -11.67 -2.22
N PRO A 48 -7.18 -10.64 -2.61
CA PRO A 48 -8.19 -10.81 -3.63
C PRO A 48 -7.54 -11.25 -4.95
N ASN A 49 -8.25 -12.07 -5.74
CA ASN A 49 -7.76 -12.50 -7.06
C ASN A 49 -7.42 -11.31 -7.99
N GLU A 50 -8.04 -10.17 -7.72
CA GLU A 50 -7.99 -8.94 -8.53
C GLU A 50 -7.20 -7.84 -7.81
N GLY A 51 -6.03 -8.16 -7.23
CA GLY A 51 -5.10 -7.16 -6.69
C GLY A 51 -4.68 -7.39 -5.24
N HIS A 52 -4.37 -6.33 -4.51
CA HIS A 52 -3.75 -6.45 -3.18
C HIS A 52 -4.66 -5.98 -2.06
N ALA A 53 -4.65 -6.69 -0.93
CA ALA A 53 -5.47 -6.36 0.23
C ALA A 53 -5.21 -4.94 0.78
N VAL A 54 -3.97 -4.44 0.68
CA VAL A 54 -3.60 -3.09 1.16
C VAL A 54 -4.40 -1.96 0.52
N TRP A 55 -4.90 -2.15 -0.71
CA TRP A 55 -5.65 -1.15 -1.45
C TRP A 55 -7.16 -1.24 -1.22
N ARG A 56 -7.61 -2.15 -0.34
CA ARG A 56 -9.03 -2.33 0.00
C ARG A 56 -9.45 -1.57 1.26
N TYR A 57 -8.48 -1.03 2.01
CA TYR A 57 -8.76 -0.20 3.18
C TYR A 57 -9.16 1.22 2.75
N GLN A 58 -10.12 1.83 3.46
CA GLN A 58 -10.46 3.23 3.27
C GLN A 58 -9.29 4.13 3.64
N ALA A 59 -8.95 5.06 2.74
CA ALA A 59 -7.86 6.01 2.93
C ALA A 59 -8.08 7.25 2.05
N ASP A 60 -7.72 8.43 2.56
CA ASP A 60 -7.71 9.65 1.77
C ASP A 60 -6.52 9.69 0.80
N ALA A 61 -5.41 9.04 1.14
CA ALA A 61 -4.18 9.05 0.35
C ALA A 61 -3.52 7.67 0.30
N ALA A 62 -3.03 7.28 -0.87
CA ALA A 62 -2.29 6.04 -1.09
C ALA A 62 -0.86 6.29 -1.60
N PHE A 63 0.08 5.49 -1.10
CA PHE A 63 1.51 5.62 -1.36
C PHE A 63 2.09 4.27 -1.81
N PRO A 64 2.01 3.94 -3.11
CA PRO A 64 2.63 2.73 -3.63
C PRO A 64 4.17 2.89 -3.69
N CYS A 65 4.85 2.07 -2.89
CA CYS A 65 6.25 2.22 -2.52
C CYS A 65 7.05 0.90 -2.50
N ALA A 66 6.47 -0.27 -2.82
CA ALA A 66 7.18 -1.54 -2.63
C ALA A 66 7.86 -2.03 -3.92
N THR A 67 7.09 -2.32 -4.98
CA THR A 67 7.63 -2.85 -6.25
C THR A 67 6.99 -2.25 -7.49
N GLN A 68 7.59 -2.52 -8.65
CA GLN A 68 7.01 -2.17 -9.95
C GLN A 68 5.68 -2.92 -10.17
N ASN A 69 4.69 -2.25 -10.76
CA ASN A 69 3.37 -2.82 -11.09
C ASN A 69 2.60 -3.41 -9.89
N GLU A 70 2.82 -2.92 -8.67
CA GLU A 70 2.08 -3.35 -7.48
C GLU A 70 0.65 -2.79 -7.36
N LEU A 71 0.33 -1.71 -8.09
CA LEU A 71 -1.01 -1.12 -8.10
C LEU A 71 -1.67 -1.44 -9.45
N THR A 72 -2.61 -2.38 -9.43
CA THR A 72 -3.37 -2.84 -10.60
C THR A 72 -4.58 -1.96 -10.90
N SER A 73 -5.27 -2.20 -12.02
CA SER A 73 -6.48 -1.46 -12.40
C SER A 73 -7.60 -1.62 -11.36
N ASP A 74 -7.78 -2.83 -10.85
CA ASP A 74 -8.77 -3.15 -9.83
C ASP A 74 -8.39 -2.52 -8.48
N ASP A 75 -7.09 -2.43 -8.18
CA ASP A 75 -6.59 -1.70 -7.02
C ASP A 75 -6.87 -0.19 -7.12
N ALA A 76 -6.68 0.40 -8.30
CA ALA A 76 -6.99 1.81 -8.56
C ALA A 76 -8.49 2.10 -8.40
N LEU A 77 -9.35 1.26 -8.97
CA LEU A 77 -10.80 1.38 -8.84
C LEU A 77 -11.23 1.27 -7.38
N ALA A 78 -10.73 0.27 -6.65
CA ALA A 78 -11.03 0.10 -5.23
C ALA A 78 -10.63 1.33 -4.40
N LEU A 79 -9.46 1.93 -4.66
CA LEU A 79 -9.02 3.13 -3.97
C LEU A 79 -9.96 4.32 -4.25
N ILE A 80 -10.33 4.54 -5.51
CA ILE A 80 -11.24 5.62 -5.91
C ILE A 80 -12.62 5.44 -5.26
N GLU A 81 -13.18 4.23 -5.32
CA GLU A 81 -14.47 3.89 -4.71
C GLU A 81 -14.46 4.04 -3.18
N ASN A 82 -13.32 3.78 -2.54
CA ASN A 82 -13.11 3.94 -1.11
C ASN A 82 -12.84 5.39 -0.68
N GLY A 83 -12.92 6.36 -1.60
CA GLY A 83 -12.79 7.79 -1.29
C GLY A 83 -11.36 8.32 -1.28
N CYS A 84 -10.40 7.59 -1.88
CA CYS A 84 -9.04 8.09 -2.04
C CYS A 84 -9.04 9.34 -2.92
N ILE A 85 -8.43 10.41 -2.42
CA ILE A 85 -8.32 11.70 -3.11
C ILE A 85 -6.91 11.97 -3.64
N LEU A 86 -5.93 11.13 -3.28
CA LEU A 86 -4.53 11.30 -3.69
C LEU A 86 -3.79 9.97 -3.81
N ILE A 87 -3.08 9.79 -4.92
CA ILE A 87 -2.11 8.70 -5.10
C ILE A 87 -0.74 9.29 -5.43
N SER A 88 0.30 8.95 -4.65
CA SER A 88 1.67 9.44 -4.86
C SER A 88 2.66 8.28 -4.92
N GLU A 89 3.25 8.07 -6.09
CA GLU A 89 4.14 6.96 -6.36
C GLU A 89 5.52 7.14 -5.71
N GLY A 90 5.86 6.29 -4.74
CA GLY A 90 7.19 6.24 -4.14
C GLY A 90 8.13 5.25 -4.82
N ALA A 91 7.62 4.14 -5.36
CA ALA A 91 8.46 3.19 -6.09
C ALA A 91 8.75 3.67 -7.53
N ASN A 92 9.61 2.96 -8.26
CA ASN A 92 9.80 3.19 -9.68
C ASN A 92 8.72 2.45 -10.49
N MET A 93 7.79 3.22 -11.09
CA MET A 93 6.67 2.69 -11.87
C MET A 93 5.84 1.64 -11.09
N PRO A 94 5.34 1.96 -9.88
CA PRO A 94 4.54 1.03 -9.11
C PRO A 94 3.16 0.78 -9.72
N THR A 95 2.62 1.74 -10.47
CA THR A 95 1.28 1.63 -11.04
C THR A 95 1.34 1.01 -12.43
N THR A 96 0.46 0.04 -12.71
CA THR A 96 0.33 -0.50 -14.07
C THR A 96 -0.16 0.59 -15.02
N ARG A 97 0.11 0.45 -16.33
CA ARG A 97 -0.33 1.44 -17.32
C ARG A 97 -1.85 1.66 -17.30
N ASP A 98 -2.61 0.58 -17.18
CA ASP A 98 -4.07 0.64 -17.20
C ASP A 98 -4.62 1.30 -15.93
N ALA A 99 -4.03 1.00 -14.77
CA ALA A 99 -4.33 1.70 -13.51
C ALA A 99 -4.00 3.19 -13.58
N ALA A 100 -2.86 3.55 -14.17
CA ALA A 100 -2.47 4.95 -14.32
C ALA A 100 -3.46 5.72 -15.19
N ASN A 101 -3.99 5.12 -16.26
CA ASN A 101 -5.03 5.73 -17.07
C ASN A 101 -6.32 5.96 -16.25
N ILE A 102 -6.76 4.97 -15.48
CA ILE A 102 -7.93 5.08 -14.60
C ILE A 102 -7.76 6.25 -13.61
N ILE A 103 -6.58 6.35 -12.99
CA ILE A 103 -6.28 7.40 -12.02
C ILE A 103 -6.26 8.78 -12.68
N VAL A 104 -5.64 8.90 -13.86
CA VAL A 104 -5.58 10.18 -14.60
C VAL A 104 -6.95 10.62 -15.10
N ASP A 105 -7.80 9.67 -15.47
CA ASP A 105 -9.18 9.92 -15.90
C ASP A 105 -10.13 10.18 -14.71
N SER A 106 -9.65 9.98 -13.47
CA SER A 106 -10.39 10.29 -12.25
C SER A 106 -10.08 11.71 -11.74
N ASP A 107 -10.97 12.26 -10.91
CA ASP A 107 -10.81 13.61 -10.34
C ASP A 107 -9.87 13.65 -9.10
N ILE A 108 -8.97 12.68 -8.95
CA ILE A 108 -8.06 12.58 -7.79
C ILE A 108 -6.66 13.12 -8.11
N ALA A 109 -5.93 13.56 -7.09
CA ALA A 109 -4.57 14.04 -7.27
C ALA A 109 -3.60 12.87 -7.56
N TYR A 110 -2.78 12.99 -8.61
CA TYR A 110 -1.81 11.97 -8.99
C TYR A 110 -0.38 12.51 -9.03
N GLY A 111 0.49 11.95 -8.18
CA GLY A 111 1.92 12.25 -8.09
C GLY A 111 2.76 11.14 -8.74
N PRO A 112 3.22 11.32 -10.00
CA PRO A 112 3.96 10.27 -10.70
C PRO A 112 5.38 10.08 -10.13
N ALA A 113 5.89 8.85 -10.20
CA ALA A 113 7.16 8.44 -9.58
C ALA A 113 8.32 9.37 -9.92
N LYS A 114 8.45 9.75 -11.20
CA LYS A 114 9.48 10.67 -11.73
C LYS A 114 9.58 12.02 -11.00
N ALA A 115 8.54 12.43 -10.28
CA ALA A 115 8.53 13.65 -9.47
C ALA A 115 8.46 13.33 -7.97
N ALA A 116 7.58 12.40 -7.57
CA ALA A 116 7.30 12.10 -6.17
C ALA A 116 8.48 11.41 -5.44
N ASN A 117 9.27 10.59 -6.13
CA ASN A 117 10.39 9.85 -5.51
C ASN A 117 11.78 10.46 -5.81
N ALA A 118 11.82 11.63 -6.45
CA ALA A 118 13.06 12.30 -6.87
C ALA A 118 13.88 12.93 -5.72
N GLY A 119 13.47 12.73 -4.46
CA GLY A 119 14.18 13.21 -3.27
C GLY A 119 15.26 12.27 -2.74
N GLY A 120 15.33 11.03 -3.24
CA GLY A 120 16.34 10.04 -2.87
C GLY A 120 17.74 10.33 -3.41
#